data_AF-A0A5Q6PN04-F1
#
_entry.id   AF-A0A5Q6PN04-F1
#
_cell.length_a   1.000
_cell.length_b   1.000
_cell.length_c   1.000
_cell.angle_alpha   90.00
_cell.angle_beta   90.00
_cell.angle_gamma   90.00
#
_symmetry.space_group_name_H-M   'P 1'
#
loop_
_entity.id
_entity.type
_entity.pdbx_description
1 polymer ?
#
loop_
_entity_poly.entity_id
_entity_poly.type
_entity_poly.pdbx_seq_one_letter_code
_entity_poly.pdbx_strand_id
1 'polypeptide(L)'
;MAIYLTELSPETLTFPSPFTALDDPNGLLAFGGDLRPERIWAAYQQGIFPWYGPEDPILWWSPSPRAVFDPTRFQPAKSVKKFQRKHQYRVSVNHATSQVIEQCALTRPADQRWLNDSMRHAYGKLAKQGRCHSVEVWQGEQLVGGLYGISVGQLFCGESMFSLATNASKIALWYFCDHFSRHQGQLIDCQVMNPHLQSLGATTLSREQFIQSLLSFKEKQVLSGCFETQWLATPTSPCAFED
;
A
#
# COMPACT_ATOMS: atom_id res chain seq x y z
N MET A 1 28.19 3.85 -16.13
CA MET A 1 28.48 4.24 -14.74
C MET A 1 28.35 2.99 -13.88
N ALA A 2 29.32 2.67 -13.03
CA ALA A 2 29.20 1.53 -12.13
C ALA A 2 28.34 1.94 -10.92
N ILE A 3 27.29 1.18 -10.62
CA ILE A 3 26.47 1.36 -9.43
C ILE A 3 27.01 0.40 -8.37
N TYR A 4 27.40 0.92 -7.20
CA TYR A 4 27.79 0.10 -6.06
C TYR A 4 26.59 -0.05 -5.14
N LEU A 5 26.12 -1.28 -5.00
CA LEU A 5 24.92 -1.61 -4.24
C LEU A 5 25.23 -2.75 -3.26
N THR A 6 24.65 -2.69 -2.06
CA THR A 6 24.82 -3.74 -1.07
C THR A 6 24.08 -5.01 -1.51
N GLU A 7 24.78 -6.13 -1.60
CA GLU A 7 24.17 -7.46 -1.74
C GLU A 7 23.66 -7.94 -0.38
N LEU A 8 22.40 -8.35 -0.30
CA LEU A 8 21.83 -8.86 0.93
C LEU A 8 22.20 -10.33 1.16
N SER A 9 22.66 -10.63 2.38
CA SER A 9 22.91 -12.00 2.80
C SER A 9 21.60 -12.83 2.83
N PRO A 10 21.61 -14.08 2.34
CA PRO A 10 20.46 -14.98 2.47
C PRO A 10 20.23 -15.44 3.93
N GLU A 11 21.23 -15.33 4.80
CA GLU A 11 21.17 -15.85 6.17
C GLU A 11 20.60 -14.84 7.17
N THR A 12 20.72 -13.53 6.90
CA THR A 12 20.28 -12.46 7.80
C THR A 12 19.13 -11.66 7.20
N LEU A 13 18.32 -11.02 8.05
CA LEU A 13 17.23 -10.12 7.63
C LEU A 13 17.62 -8.64 7.68
N THR A 14 18.92 -8.35 7.82
CA THR A 14 19.43 -6.99 7.98
C THR A 14 19.43 -6.25 6.64
N PHE A 15 19.02 -5.00 6.66
CA PHE A 15 19.10 -4.08 5.54
C PHE A 15 20.09 -2.95 5.84
N PRO A 16 20.76 -2.37 4.82
CA PRO A 16 21.46 -1.11 4.99
C PRO A 16 20.49 0.02 5.35
N SER A 17 21.02 1.08 5.97
CA SER A 17 20.22 2.25 6.34
C SER A 17 19.53 2.86 5.11
N PRO A 18 18.23 3.19 5.16
CA PRO A 18 17.53 3.89 4.07
C PRO A 18 18.21 5.18 3.61
N PHE A 19 19.01 5.81 4.48
CA PHE A 19 19.77 7.03 4.17
C PHE A 19 20.96 6.80 3.24
N THR A 20 21.37 5.55 2.99
CA THR A 20 22.41 5.21 2.01
C THR A 20 21.84 4.85 0.64
N ALA A 21 20.52 4.95 0.44
CA ALA A 21 19.90 4.73 -0.86
C ALA A 21 20.32 5.80 -1.87
N LEU A 22 20.50 5.39 -3.12
CA LEU A 22 20.94 6.25 -4.22
C LEU A 22 19.92 7.34 -4.53
N ASP A 23 20.41 8.47 -5.04
CA ASP A 23 19.56 9.53 -5.60
C ASP A 23 19.11 9.23 -7.03
N ASP A 24 19.94 8.50 -7.80
CA ASP A 24 19.64 8.03 -9.15
C ASP A 24 20.22 6.63 -9.38
N PRO A 25 19.40 5.58 -9.62
CA PRO A 25 17.93 5.59 -9.57
C PRO A 25 17.40 5.89 -8.16
N ASN A 26 16.41 6.79 -8.07
CA ASN A 26 15.92 7.30 -6.79
C ASN A 26 15.44 6.18 -5.85
N GLY A 27 16.15 6.04 -4.74
CA GLY A 27 15.80 5.13 -3.67
C GLY A 27 16.38 3.73 -3.80
N LEU A 28 17.09 3.39 -4.87
CA LEU A 28 17.71 2.07 -5.00
C LEU A 28 18.72 1.85 -3.85
N LEU A 29 18.53 0.79 -3.06
CA LEU A 29 19.21 0.62 -1.77
C LEU A 29 20.03 -0.67 -1.67
N ALA A 30 19.47 -1.80 -2.11
CA ALA A 30 20.12 -3.10 -2.02
C ALA A 30 19.61 -4.05 -3.11
N PHE A 31 20.35 -5.13 -3.37
CA PHE A 31 19.89 -6.22 -4.24
C PHE A 31 20.09 -7.60 -3.60
N GLY A 32 19.44 -8.61 -4.17
CA GLY A 32 19.56 -10.00 -3.73
C GLY A 32 18.74 -10.32 -2.49
N GLY A 33 19.20 -11.32 -1.74
CA GLY A 33 18.43 -11.94 -0.66
C GLY A 33 17.31 -12.85 -1.20
N ASP A 34 16.12 -12.72 -0.64
CA ASP A 34 14.98 -13.59 -0.93
C ASP A 34 13.64 -12.88 -0.67
N LEU A 35 12.52 -13.51 -1.03
CA LEU A 35 11.18 -12.98 -0.75
C LEU A 35 10.47 -13.73 0.39
N ARG A 36 11.23 -14.21 1.38
CA ARG A 36 10.60 -14.80 2.57
C ARG A 36 9.74 -13.73 3.27
N PRO A 37 8.56 -14.10 3.78
CA PRO A 37 7.66 -13.17 4.47
C PRO A 37 8.37 -12.38 5.59
N GLU A 38 9.30 -13.01 6.31
CA GLU A 38 10.04 -12.39 7.40
C GLU A 38 10.97 -11.28 6.91
N ARG A 39 11.62 -11.46 5.75
CA ARG A 39 12.48 -10.43 5.14
C ARG A 39 11.66 -9.26 4.62
N ILE A 40 10.59 -9.54 3.88
CA ILE A 40 9.70 -8.50 3.36
C ILE A 40 9.15 -7.67 4.52
N TRP A 41 8.67 -8.33 5.58
CA TRP A 41 8.21 -7.65 6.77
C TRP A 41 9.29 -6.79 7.43
N ALA A 42 10.52 -7.31 7.58
CA ALA A 42 11.66 -6.57 8.11
C ALA A 42 12.03 -5.34 7.25
N ALA A 43 11.82 -5.41 5.93
CA ALA A 43 12.01 -4.30 5.02
C ALA A 43 10.98 -3.18 5.27
N TYR A 44 9.69 -3.51 5.35
CA TYR A 44 8.63 -2.52 5.61
C TYR A 44 8.79 -1.83 6.97
N GLN A 45 9.25 -2.58 7.98
CA GLN A 45 9.61 -2.05 9.31
C GLN A 45 10.74 -1.00 9.29
N GLN A 46 11.44 -0.88 8.17
CA GLN A 46 12.53 0.06 7.92
C GLN A 46 12.21 1.02 6.76
N GLY A 47 10.99 1.00 6.22
CA GLY A 47 10.59 1.88 5.12
C GLY A 47 11.10 1.43 3.74
N ILE A 48 11.47 0.15 3.62
CA ILE A 48 12.04 -0.44 2.42
C ILE A 48 11.01 -1.38 1.78
N PHE A 49 10.93 -1.41 0.45
CA PHE A 49 10.06 -2.33 -0.27
C PHE A 49 10.77 -2.99 -1.47
N PRO A 50 10.40 -4.23 -1.84
CA PRO A 50 10.91 -4.89 -3.03
C PRO A 50 10.20 -4.39 -4.29
N TRP A 51 10.95 -4.07 -5.34
CA TRP A 51 10.39 -3.70 -6.64
C TRP A 51 11.40 -3.97 -7.75
N TYR A 52 11.09 -4.88 -8.68
CA TYR A 52 12.04 -5.30 -9.72
C TYR A 52 11.29 -5.85 -10.93
N GLY A 53 11.90 -5.76 -12.12
CA GLY A 53 11.36 -6.31 -13.36
C GLY A 53 11.54 -7.83 -13.46
N PRO A 54 10.91 -8.50 -14.45
CA PRO A 54 10.99 -9.96 -14.61
C PRO A 54 12.40 -10.53 -14.75
N GLU A 55 13.31 -9.78 -15.37
CA GLU A 55 14.70 -10.19 -15.64
C GLU A 55 15.71 -9.61 -14.63
N ASP A 56 15.23 -8.74 -13.72
CA ASP A 56 16.09 -8.11 -12.73
C ASP A 56 16.30 -9.05 -11.53
N PRO A 57 17.45 -8.96 -10.83
CA PRO A 57 17.55 -9.52 -9.49
C PRO A 57 16.53 -8.82 -8.56
N ILE A 58 16.26 -9.40 -7.39
CA ILE A 58 15.44 -8.72 -6.38
C ILE A 58 16.12 -7.40 -6.02
N LEU A 59 15.42 -6.28 -6.22
CA LEU A 59 15.86 -4.94 -5.85
C LEU A 59 15.00 -4.39 -4.72
N TRP A 60 15.64 -3.67 -3.80
CA TRP A 60 15.03 -3.07 -2.61
C TRP A 60 15.19 -1.57 -2.63
N TRP A 61 14.12 -0.85 -2.29
CA TRP A 61 14.00 0.59 -2.51
C TRP A 61 13.55 1.36 -1.27
N SER A 62 14.05 2.59 -1.12
CA SER A 62 13.58 3.60 -0.18
C SER A 62 13.71 5.03 -0.78
N PRO A 63 12.78 5.42 -1.68
CA PRO A 63 12.84 6.67 -2.41
C PRO A 63 12.68 7.92 -1.52
N SER A 64 13.15 9.04 -2.05
CA SER A 64 12.97 10.39 -1.49
C SER A 64 12.70 11.38 -2.63
N PRO A 65 11.59 12.12 -2.63
CA PRO A 65 10.50 12.09 -1.65
C PRO A 65 9.69 10.79 -1.68
N ARG A 66 8.94 10.54 -0.61
CA ARG A 66 8.04 9.39 -0.43
C ARG A 66 6.58 9.84 -0.53
N ALA A 67 5.80 9.21 -1.40
CA ALA A 67 4.38 9.53 -1.57
C ALA A 67 3.52 8.91 -0.46
N VAL A 68 2.58 9.68 0.09
CA VAL A 68 1.71 9.24 1.19
C VAL A 68 0.29 9.80 1.08
N PHE A 69 -0.66 9.17 1.76
CA PHE A 69 -1.93 9.80 2.14
C PHE A 69 -2.02 9.92 3.66
N ASP A 70 -2.59 11.04 4.11
CA ASP A 70 -3.10 11.19 5.48
C ASP A 70 -4.57 10.70 5.50
N PRO A 71 -4.85 9.50 6.07
CA PRO A 71 -6.20 8.95 6.11
C PRO A 71 -7.17 9.84 6.92
N THR A 72 -6.68 10.61 7.89
CA THR A 72 -7.50 11.49 8.75
C THR A 72 -7.98 12.74 8.01
N ARG A 73 -7.29 13.12 6.93
CA ARG A 73 -7.60 14.31 6.11
C ARG A 73 -8.09 13.97 4.71
N PHE A 74 -8.06 12.70 4.32
CA PHE A 74 -8.43 12.28 2.99
C PHE A 74 -9.90 12.62 2.67
N GLN A 75 -10.13 13.30 1.56
CA GLN A 75 -11.47 13.57 1.04
C GLN A 75 -11.54 13.23 -0.44
N PRO A 76 -12.45 12.34 -0.87
CA PRO A 76 -12.59 12.03 -2.28
C PRO A 76 -13.24 13.21 -3.03
N ALA A 77 -13.01 13.27 -4.34
CA ALA A 77 -13.67 14.26 -5.19
C ALA A 77 -15.21 14.18 -5.07
N LYS A 78 -15.88 15.34 -5.15
CA LYS A 78 -17.36 15.43 -5.06
C LYS A 78 -18.07 14.52 -6.07
N SER A 79 -17.50 14.35 -7.26
CA SER A 79 -17.99 13.45 -8.31
C SER A 79 -17.96 11.97 -7.89
N VAL A 80 -16.93 11.53 -7.16
CA VAL A 80 -16.83 10.17 -6.61
C VAL A 80 -17.90 9.95 -5.55
N LYS A 81 -18.10 10.91 -4.63
CA LYS A 81 -19.19 10.82 -3.63
C LYS A 81 -20.57 10.72 -4.31
N LYS A 82 -20.83 11.54 -5.34
CA LYS A 82 -22.09 11.50 -6.10
C LYS A 82 -22.27 10.16 -6.83
N PHE A 83 -21.21 9.66 -7.45
CA PHE A 83 -21.22 8.36 -8.13
C PHE A 83 -21.56 7.24 -7.13
N GLN A 84 -20.87 7.19 -5.99
CA GLN A 84 -21.07 6.14 -5.00
C GLN A 84 -22.47 6.16 -4.40
N ARG A 85 -23.07 7.33 -4.14
CA ARG A 85 -24.46 7.43 -3.69
C ARG A 85 -25.46 6.84 -4.69
N LYS A 86 -25.18 6.96 -5.99
CA LYS A 86 -26.05 6.46 -7.07
C LYS A 86 -25.86 4.95 -7.31
N HIS A 87 -24.61 4.49 -7.34
CA HIS A 87 -24.27 3.12 -7.76
C HIS A 87 -24.10 2.13 -6.60
N GLN A 88 -23.91 2.63 -5.38
CA GLN A 88 -23.92 1.84 -4.14
C GLN A 88 -23.00 0.60 -4.19
N TYR A 89 -21.76 0.76 -4.65
CA TYR A 89 -20.78 -0.33 -4.57
C TYR A 89 -20.58 -0.73 -3.11
N ARG A 90 -20.46 -2.03 -2.86
CA ARG A 90 -20.14 -2.54 -1.51
C ARG A 90 -18.62 -2.58 -1.37
N VAL A 91 -18.13 -2.30 -0.17
CA VAL A 91 -16.70 -2.35 0.13
C VAL A 91 -16.47 -3.29 1.30
N SER A 92 -15.45 -4.13 1.21
CA SER A 92 -15.05 -5.05 2.28
C SER A 92 -13.56 -4.99 2.55
N VAL A 93 -13.16 -5.59 3.66
CA VAL A 93 -11.76 -5.85 4.03
C VAL A 93 -11.54 -7.35 4.10
N ASN A 94 -10.43 -7.82 3.52
CA ASN A 94 -9.93 -9.20 3.61
C ASN A 94 -10.89 -10.30 3.13
N HIS A 95 -11.94 -9.98 2.36
CA HIS A 95 -12.82 -11.00 1.80
C HIS A 95 -12.17 -11.77 0.66
N ALA A 96 -11.27 -11.13 -0.11
CA ALA A 96 -10.73 -11.74 -1.32
C ALA A 96 -9.28 -11.30 -1.62
N THR A 97 -8.41 -11.27 -0.61
CA THR A 97 -7.02 -10.79 -0.74
C THR A 97 -6.25 -11.41 -1.90
N SER A 98 -6.35 -12.74 -2.08
CA SER A 98 -5.71 -13.41 -3.21
C SER A 98 -6.24 -12.95 -4.56
N GLN A 99 -7.55 -12.68 -4.70
CA GLN A 99 -8.12 -12.17 -5.95
C GLN A 99 -7.68 -10.74 -6.21
N VAL A 100 -7.59 -9.89 -5.18
CA VAL A 100 -7.10 -8.52 -5.33
C VAL A 100 -5.64 -8.49 -5.81
N ILE A 101 -4.77 -9.30 -5.20
CA ILE A 101 -3.36 -9.42 -5.62
C ILE A 101 -3.28 -9.89 -7.07
N GLU A 102 -4.08 -10.89 -7.44
CA GLU A 102 -4.13 -11.41 -8.81
C GLU A 102 -4.58 -10.34 -9.82
N GLN A 103 -5.66 -9.62 -9.52
CA GLN A 103 -6.15 -8.56 -10.39
C GLN A 103 -5.17 -7.39 -10.52
N CYS A 104 -4.44 -7.04 -9.45
CA CYS A 104 -3.36 -6.06 -9.50
C CYS A 104 -2.22 -6.49 -10.44
N ALA A 105 -1.93 -7.79 -10.56
CA ALA A 105 -0.92 -8.29 -11.49
C ALA A 105 -1.43 -8.27 -12.93
N LEU A 106 -2.68 -8.67 -13.16
CA LEU A 106 -3.26 -8.82 -14.51
C LEU A 106 -3.61 -7.50 -15.19
N THR A 107 -4.03 -6.50 -14.41
CA THR A 107 -4.48 -5.19 -14.94
C THR A 107 -3.33 -4.24 -15.29
N ARG A 108 -2.07 -4.64 -15.01
CA ARG A 108 -0.90 -3.82 -15.33
C ARG A 108 -0.46 -3.96 -16.79
N PRO A 109 -0.08 -2.85 -17.44
CA PRO A 109 0.63 -2.88 -18.72
C PRO A 109 1.85 -3.80 -18.66
N ALA A 110 2.18 -4.47 -19.78
CA ALA A 110 3.23 -5.48 -19.83
C ALA A 110 4.60 -4.95 -19.39
N ASP A 111 4.91 -3.71 -19.74
CA ASP A 111 6.11 -2.94 -19.39
C ASP A 111 6.18 -2.53 -17.92
N GLN A 112 5.11 -2.75 -17.13
CA GLN A 112 5.01 -2.38 -15.71
C GLN A 112 4.72 -3.58 -14.80
N ARG A 113 4.91 -4.80 -15.31
CA ARG A 113 4.67 -6.05 -14.57
C ARG A 113 5.85 -6.39 -13.65
N TRP A 114 5.82 -5.85 -12.44
CA TRP A 114 6.72 -6.23 -11.35
C TRP A 114 6.13 -7.30 -10.41
N LEU A 115 4.80 -7.43 -10.38
CA LEU A 115 4.08 -8.35 -9.49
C LEU A 115 4.06 -9.78 -10.07
N ASN A 116 5.24 -10.36 -10.18
CA ASN A 116 5.47 -11.73 -10.68
C ASN A 116 4.97 -12.82 -9.69
N ASP A 117 5.04 -14.09 -10.09
CA ASP A 117 4.58 -15.24 -9.30
C ASP A 117 5.21 -15.30 -7.90
N SER A 118 6.52 -15.04 -7.81
CA SER A 118 7.25 -15.06 -6.54
C SER A 118 6.74 -13.98 -5.58
N MET A 119 6.51 -12.77 -6.10
CA MET A 119 5.94 -11.67 -5.32
C MET A 119 4.50 -11.99 -4.90
N ARG A 120 3.65 -12.47 -5.81
CA ARG A 120 2.27 -12.87 -5.51
C ARG A 120 2.21 -13.92 -4.41
N HIS A 121 3.07 -14.94 -4.49
CA HIS A 121 3.18 -15.98 -3.47
C HIS A 121 3.64 -15.43 -2.12
N ALA A 122 4.61 -14.52 -2.12
CA ALA A 122 5.13 -13.91 -0.91
C ALA A 122 4.07 -13.04 -0.19
N TYR A 123 3.36 -12.18 -0.93
CA TYR A 123 2.24 -11.41 -0.37
C TYR A 123 1.08 -12.30 0.07
N GLY A 124 0.80 -13.39 -0.66
CA GLY A 124 -0.19 -14.38 -0.25
C GLY A 124 0.16 -15.07 1.08
N LYS A 125 1.44 -15.36 1.33
CA LYS A 125 1.91 -15.86 2.63
C LYS A 125 1.78 -14.81 3.73
N LEU A 126 2.15 -13.55 3.44
CA LEU A 126 1.99 -12.44 4.39
C LEU A 126 0.51 -12.21 4.75
N ALA A 127 -0.41 -12.42 3.81
CA ALA A 127 -1.85 -12.34 4.07
C ALA A 127 -2.30 -13.42 5.06
N LYS A 128 -1.86 -14.67 4.86
CA LYS A 128 -2.11 -15.77 5.81
C LYS A 128 -1.50 -15.53 7.19
N GLN A 129 -0.43 -14.74 7.27
CA GLN A 129 0.20 -14.32 8.52
C GLN A 129 -0.46 -13.08 9.16
N GLY A 130 -1.53 -12.53 8.57
CA GLY A 130 -2.20 -11.34 9.09
C GLY A 130 -1.39 -10.05 8.94
N ARG A 131 -0.44 -9.99 8.00
CA ARG A 131 0.41 -8.82 7.73
C ARG A 131 0.06 -8.11 6.43
N CYS A 132 -0.51 -8.84 5.46
CA CYS A 132 -0.99 -8.28 4.21
C CYS A 132 -2.53 -8.27 4.21
N HIS A 133 -3.11 -7.13 3.85
CA HIS A 133 -4.56 -6.95 3.85
C HIS A 133 -5.03 -6.32 2.55
N SER A 134 -6.29 -6.58 2.23
CA SER A 134 -6.95 -6.05 1.05
C SER A 134 -8.22 -5.30 1.39
N VAL A 135 -8.59 -4.40 0.49
CA VAL A 135 -9.87 -3.73 0.44
C VAL A 135 -10.48 -4.02 -0.92
N GLU A 136 -11.68 -4.58 -0.92
CA GLU A 136 -12.38 -5.01 -2.12
C GLU A 136 -13.57 -4.11 -2.42
N VAL A 137 -13.83 -3.85 -3.70
CA VAL A 137 -15.02 -3.11 -4.16
C VAL A 137 -15.85 -4.00 -5.06
N TRP A 138 -17.12 -4.13 -4.71
CA TRP A 138 -18.06 -5.07 -5.31
C TRP A 138 -19.23 -4.36 -5.96
N GLN A 139 -19.59 -4.81 -7.16
CA GLN A 139 -20.85 -4.49 -7.81
C GLN A 139 -21.71 -5.75 -7.84
N GLY A 140 -22.70 -5.83 -6.95
CA GLY A 140 -23.38 -7.10 -6.67
C GLY A 140 -22.39 -8.09 -6.06
N GLU A 141 -22.21 -9.24 -6.72
CA GLU A 141 -21.24 -10.29 -6.33
C GLU A 141 -19.90 -10.17 -7.08
N GLN A 142 -19.80 -9.27 -8.06
CA GLN A 142 -18.60 -9.14 -8.88
C GLN A 142 -17.58 -8.20 -8.22
N LEU A 143 -16.34 -8.68 -8.10
CA LEU A 143 -15.19 -7.87 -7.69
C LEU A 143 -14.80 -6.93 -8.86
N VAL A 144 -14.94 -5.62 -8.66
CA VAL A 144 -14.75 -4.60 -9.70
C VAL A 144 -13.59 -3.63 -9.43
N GLY A 145 -12.95 -3.75 -8.27
CA GLY A 145 -11.75 -3.00 -7.93
C GLY A 145 -11.28 -3.32 -6.52
N GLY A 146 -10.14 -2.74 -6.15
CA GLY A 146 -9.59 -2.94 -4.82
C GLY A 146 -8.15 -2.47 -4.70
N LEU A 147 -7.62 -2.59 -3.50
CA LEU A 147 -6.22 -2.35 -3.17
C LEU A 147 -5.74 -3.37 -2.15
N TYR A 148 -4.43 -3.59 -2.08
CA TYR A 148 -3.82 -4.38 -1.01
C TYR A 148 -2.55 -3.72 -0.51
N GLY A 149 -2.11 -4.11 0.67
CA GLY A 149 -0.93 -3.54 1.30
C GLY A 149 -0.50 -4.28 2.56
N ILE A 150 0.58 -3.80 3.17
CA ILE A 150 1.17 -4.33 4.39
C ILE A 150 0.82 -3.43 5.58
N SER A 151 0.31 -4.01 6.67
CA SER A 151 0.03 -3.28 7.92
C SER A 151 1.29 -3.17 8.78
N VAL A 152 1.71 -1.96 9.11
CA VAL A 152 2.89 -1.64 9.93
C VAL A 152 2.46 -0.78 11.12
N GLY A 153 1.89 -1.41 12.14
CA GLY A 153 1.29 -0.69 13.27
C GLY A 153 0.16 0.23 12.81
N GLN A 154 0.28 1.53 13.08
CA GLN A 154 -0.65 2.58 12.61
C GLN A 154 -0.34 3.12 11.21
N LEU A 155 0.60 2.49 10.49
CA LEU A 155 0.93 2.79 9.09
C LEU A 155 0.46 1.65 8.17
N PHE A 156 -0.01 1.98 6.97
CA PHE A 156 -0.35 0.98 5.94
C PHE A 156 0.45 1.25 4.66
N CYS A 157 1.29 0.30 4.25
CA CYS A 157 2.03 0.38 2.99
C CYS A 157 1.17 -0.18 1.85
N GLY A 158 0.52 0.69 1.09
CA GLY A 158 -0.30 0.30 -0.06
C GLY A 158 0.58 -0.17 -1.21
N GLU A 159 0.44 -1.42 -1.64
CA GLU A 159 1.30 -2.03 -2.66
C GLU A 159 0.81 -1.75 -4.07
N SER A 160 -0.47 -2.00 -4.31
CA SER A 160 -1.09 -1.78 -5.60
C SER A 160 -2.60 -1.70 -5.45
N MET A 161 -3.22 -1.13 -6.47
CA MET A 161 -4.67 -1.08 -6.65
C MET A 161 -5.03 -1.42 -8.08
N PHE A 162 -6.27 -1.86 -8.29
CA PHE A 162 -6.82 -2.11 -9.63
C PHE A 162 -8.26 -1.59 -9.72
N SER A 163 -8.73 -1.36 -10.95
CA SER A 163 -10.08 -0.89 -11.23
C SER A 163 -10.58 -1.50 -12.54
N LEU A 164 -11.65 -2.29 -12.47
CA LEU A 164 -12.35 -2.86 -13.62
C LEU A 164 -13.64 -2.09 -13.95
N ALA A 165 -14.15 -1.32 -12.99
CA ALA A 165 -15.29 -0.42 -13.18
C ALA A 165 -14.96 1.03 -12.80
N THR A 166 -15.77 1.96 -13.28
CA THR A 166 -15.64 3.39 -13.01
C THR A 166 -15.57 3.66 -11.51
N ASN A 167 -14.54 4.43 -11.11
CA ASN A 167 -14.27 4.86 -9.73
C ASN A 167 -14.00 3.76 -8.70
N ALA A 168 -13.90 2.48 -9.08
CA ALA A 168 -13.77 1.40 -8.10
C ALA A 168 -12.53 1.56 -7.19
N SER A 169 -11.33 1.77 -7.76
CA SER A 169 -10.12 2.00 -6.93
C SER A 169 -10.18 3.27 -6.07
N LYS A 170 -10.84 4.33 -6.56
CA LYS A 170 -11.03 5.58 -5.79
C LYS A 170 -11.96 5.37 -4.59
N ILE A 171 -12.99 4.56 -4.78
CA ILE A 171 -13.93 4.17 -3.72
C ILE A 171 -13.24 3.27 -2.69
N ALA A 172 -12.40 2.33 -3.14
CA ALA A 172 -11.58 1.50 -2.25
C ALA A 172 -10.71 2.36 -1.32
N LEU A 173 -9.93 3.29 -1.89
CA LEU A 173 -9.08 4.19 -1.13
C LEU A 173 -9.89 5.06 -0.17
N TRP A 174 -11.01 5.64 -0.62
CA TRP A 174 -11.86 6.47 0.22
C TRP A 174 -12.39 5.73 1.45
N TYR A 175 -13.01 4.57 1.23
CA TYR A 175 -13.57 3.76 2.32
C TYR A 175 -12.48 3.29 3.26
N PHE A 176 -11.32 2.93 2.71
CA PHE A 176 -10.19 2.51 3.53
C PHE A 176 -9.62 3.64 4.38
N CYS A 177 -9.42 4.84 3.83
CA CYS A 177 -8.95 5.99 4.62
C CYS A 177 -9.88 6.29 5.80
N ASP A 178 -11.20 6.30 5.56
CA ASP A 178 -12.20 6.52 6.60
C ASP A 178 -12.16 5.41 7.67
N HIS A 179 -12.15 4.15 7.25
CA HIS A 179 -12.09 2.99 8.15
C HIS A 179 -10.80 2.93 8.95
N PHE A 180 -9.66 3.11 8.29
CA PHE A 180 -8.35 3.07 8.90
C PHE A 180 -8.17 4.21 9.90
N SER A 181 -8.61 5.42 9.57
CA SER A 181 -8.61 6.56 10.50
C SER A 181 -9.46 6.30 11.74
N ARG A 182 -10.66 5.71 11.59
CA ARG A 182 -11.52 5.33 12.74
C ARG A 182 -10.86 4.28 13.66
N HIS A 183 -9.93 3.49 13.13
CA HIS A 183 -9.11 2.53 13.88
C HIS A 183 -7.74 3.08 14.29
N GLN A 184 -7.58 4.40 14.34
CA GLN A 184 -6.35 5.10 14.71
C GLN A 184 -5.18 4.96 13.72
N GLY A 185 -5.42 4.49 12.50
CA GLY A 185 -4.45 4.54 11.41
C GLY A 185 -4.07 5.99 11.06
N GLN A 186 -2.76 6.23 10.90
CA GLN A 186 -2.17 7.58 10.82
C GLN A 186 -1.58 7.91 9.46
N LEU A 187 -1.11 6.91 8.70
CA LEU A 187 -0.41 7.15 7.45
C LEU A 187 -0.59 5.99 6.47
N ILE A 188 -0.82 6.31 5.20
CA ILE A 188 -0.79 5.33 4.11
C ILE A 188 0.42 5.66 3.23
N ASP A 189 1.39 4.74 3.15
CA ASP A 189 2.55 4.84 2.24
C ASP A 189 2.13 4.37 0.84
N CYS A 190 2.49 5.15 -0.18
CA CYS A 190 2.24 4.88 -1.59
C CYS A 190 3.54 4.91 -2.42
N GLN A 191 4.69 4.79 -1.73
CA GLN A 191 6.01 4.69 -2.29
C GLN A 191 6.37 5.86 -3.23
N VAL A 192 6.12 5.70 -4.53
CA VAL A 192 6.55 6.62 -5.58
C VAL A 192 5.35 7.42 -6.09
N MET A 193 5.48 8.75 -6.09
CA MET A 193 4.45 9.64 -6.60
C MET A 193 4.21 9.39 -8.09
N ASN A 194 2.96 9.47 -8.53
CA ASN A 194 2.59 9.50 -9.94
C ASN A 194 1.37 10.40 -10.14
N PRO A 195 1.05 10.80 -11.40
CA PRO A 195 -0.07 11.69 -11.67
C PRO A 195 -1.42 11.17 -11.15
N HIS A 196 -1.61 9.85 -11.13
CA HIS A 196 -2.84 9.26 -10.60
C HIS A 196 -2.95 9.48 -9.09
N LEU A 197 -1.93 9.13 -8.31
CA LEU A 197 -1.91 9.35 -6.86
C LEU A 197 -2.04 10.82 -6.49
N GLN A 198 -1.35 11.71 -7.21
CA GLN A 198 -1.48 13.15 -7.02
C GLN A 198 -2.93 13.62 -7.24
N SER A 199 -3.59 13.13 -8.29
CA SER A 199 -5.01 13.46 -8.54
C SER A 199 -5.97 12.94 -7.47
N LEU A 200 -5.57 11.93 -6.70
CA LEU A 200 -6.32 11.41 -5.55
C LEU A 200 -6.05 12.18 -4.26
N GLY A 201 -5.06 13.08 -4.23
CA GLY A 201 -4.70 13.88 -3.06
C GLY A 201 -3.49 13.36 -2.29
N ALA A 202 -2.65 12.53 -2.90
CA ALA A 202 -1.40 12.09 -2.28
C ALA A 202 -0.46 13.30 -2.12
N THR A 203 0.25 13.34 -1.00
CA THR A 203 1.31 14.32 -0.72
C THR A 203 2.65 13.61 -0.66
N THR A 204 3.72 14.37 -0.46
CA THR A 204 5.08 13.83 -0.36
C THR A 204 5.72 14.20 0.96
N LEU A 205 6.45 13.25 1.55
CA LEU A 205 7.34 13.48 2.68
C LEU A 205 8.80 13.33 2.22
N SER A 206 9.73 14.07 2.85
CA SER A 206 11.16 13.74 2.72
C SER A 206 11.44 12.37 3.34
N ARG A 207 12.58 11.76 2.99
CA ARG A 207 13.03 10.50 3.63
C ARG A 207 13.04 10.61 5.15
N GLU A 208 13.56 11.71 5.69
CA GLU A 208 13.61 11.97 7.13
C GLU A 208 12.21 12.01 7.75
N GLN A 209 11.29 12.79 7.17
CA GLN A 209 9.91 12.91 7.66
C GLN A 209 9.16 11.57 7.60
N PHE A 210 9.37 10.78 6.54
CA PHE A 210 8.76 9.47 6.40
C PHE A 210 9.31 8.48 7.45
N ILE A 211 10.63 8.39 7.60
CA ILE A 211 11.25 7.49 8.59
C ILE A 211 10.88 7.90 10.01
N GLN A 212 10.80 9.19 10.32
CA GLN A 212 10.33 9.67 11.62
C GLN A 212 8.87 9.25 11.88
N SER A 213 8.00 9.38 10.86
CA SER A 213 6.61 8.94 10.95
C SER A 213 6.52 7.42 11.15
N LEU A 214 7.28 6.65 10.36
CA LEU A 214 7.35 5.19 10.46
C LEU A 214 7.75 4.75 11.88
N LEU A 215 8.84 5.29 12.42
CA LEU A 215 9.31 4.97 13.78
C LEU A 215 8.26 5.35 14.84
N SER A 216 7.52 6.43 14.62
CA SER A 216 6.47 6.89 15.55
C SER A 216 5.22 6.02 15.56
N PHE A 217 4.95 5.30 14.47
CA PHE A 217 3.69 4.57 14.26
C PHE A 217 3.83 3.04 14.19
N LYS A 218 5.01 2.50 13.83
CA LYS A 218 5.17 1.06 13.57
C LYS A 218 4.95 0.15 14.79
N GLU A 219 5.22 0.65 15.98
CA GLU A 219 5.01 -0.08 17.25
C GLU A 219 3.61 0.14 17.84
N LYS A 220 2.88 1.15 17.34
CA LYS A 220 1.52 1.44 17.81
C LYS A 220 0.54 0.58 17.04
N GLN A 221 -0.31 -0.15 17.73
CA GLN A 221 -1.35 -0.95 17.09
C GLN A 221 -2.54 -0.08 16.70
N VAL A 222 -3.20 -0.43 15.60
CA VAL A 222 -4.56 0.02 15.31
C VAL A 222 -5.55 -0.65 16.26
N LEU A 223 -6.75 -0.09 16.38
CA LEU A 223 -7.82 -0.69 17.18
C LEU A 223 -8.20 -2.07 16.63
N SER A 224 -8.60 -2.98 17.54
CA SER A 224 -9.08 -4.32 17.22
C SER A 224 -10.20 -4.26 16.17
N GLY A 225 -10.23 -5.25 15.28
CA GLY A 225 -11.21 -5.27 14.20
C GLY A 225 -10.78 -4.53 12.93
N CYS A 226 -9.72 -3.71 12.93
CA CYS A 226 -9.32 -2.95 11.74
C CYS A 226 -9.12 -3.84 10.49
N PHE A 227 -8.53 -5.02 10.67
CA PHE A 227 -8.21 -5.96 9.59
C PHE A 227 -8.96 -7.29 9.69
N GLU A 228 -10.06 -7.34 10.43
CA GLU A 228 -10.96 -8.50 10.38
C GLU A 228 -11.71 -8.55 9.04
N THR A 229 -12.05 -9.77 8.60
CA THR A 229 -12.87 -9.96 7.40
C THR A 229 -14.26 -9.39 7.63
N GLN A 230 -14.59 -8.30 6.95
CA GLN A 230 -15.84 -7.57 7.21
C GLN A 230 -16.27 -6.70 6.02
N TRP A 231 -17.53 -6.30 6.05
CA TRP A 231 -18.06 -5.25 5.18
C TRP A 231 -17.89 -3.87 5.84
N LEU A 232 -17.44 -2.89 5.06
CA LEU A 232 -17.27 -1.52 5.52
C LEU A 232 -18.57 -0.73 5.42
N ALA A 233 -18.87 0.03 6.47
CA ALA A 233 -19.94 1.02 6.43
C ALA A 233 -19.62 2.13 5.41
N THR A 234 -20.66 2.75 4.86
CA THR A 234 -20.49 3.94 4.03
C THR A 234 -19.88 5.07 4.87
N PRO A 235 -18.77 5.70 4.44
CA PRO A 235 -18.20 6.83 5.16
C PRO A 235 -19.24 7.93 5.34
N THR A 236 -19.54 8.27 6.59
CA THR A 236 -20.31 9.46 6.90
C THR A 236 -19.39 10.66 6.72
N SER A 237 -19.85 11.73 6.07
CA SER A 237 -19.12 13.00 6.22
C SER A 237 -18.97 13.26 7.72
N PRO A 238 -17.82 13.73 8.22
CA PRO A 238 -17.79 14.24 9.58
C PRO A 238 -18.97 15.20 9.70
N CYS A 239 -19.82 15.04 10.72
CA CYS A 239 -20.71 16.12 11.10
C CYS A 239 -19.82 17.35 11.17
N ALA A 240 -20.12 18.34 10.34
CA ALA A 240 -19.55 19.65 10.57
C ALA A 240 -19.91 19.95 12.02
N PHE A 241 -18.92 20.00 12.91
CA PHE A 241 -19.08 20.77 14.11
C PHE A 241 -19.26 22.18 13.57
N GLU A 242 -20.52 22.62 13.58
CA GLU A 242 -20.87 24.03 13.46
C GLU A 242 -20.20 24.69 14.67
N ASP A 243 -19.12 25.43 14.40
CA ASP A 243 -18.70 26.56 15.24
C ASP A 243 -19.48 27.80 14.78
#